data_AF-A0A3D2MKT5-F1
#
_entry.id   AF-A0A3D2MKT5-F1
#
_cell.length_a   1.000
_cell.length_b   1.000
_cell.length_c   1.000
_cell.angle_alpha   90.00
_cell.angle_beta   90.00
_cell.angle_gamma   90.00
#
_symmetry.space_group_name_H-M   'P 1'
#
loop_
_entity.id
_entity.type
_entity.pdbx_description
1 polymer ?
#
loop_
_entity_poly.entity_id
_entity_poly.type
_entity_poly.pdbx_seq_one_letter_code
_entity_poly.pdbx_strand_id
1 'polypeptide(L)'
;NSKVDPTEGMNLAERIHWQVLHRRKEGIEAMISEIIEERAREMGNTQSEAAVNVLNTVLLPAMKDVGDRFGAGELILPFVLQSAEVMKRAVAHLEGYLEKVEGYTKGKIVLATVFGDVHDIGKNLVNTILSNNGYTVYDLGKQVPLNTILDKAIEVNADAIGLSALLVSTSKQMPLCVKELYKRGLNFPVIVGGAAINRSYGRRILFVDEQTADAKPVPYEHGVFYARDAFEGLEIIDRLTNSPEQRATFIQQIQEEALKERLKKKTGTAGVPTSNTEEHTPSLSVKPALSLPKPPFWGPRVLDRIGIEDVAPCMDLNTL
;
A
#
# COMPACT_ATOMS: atom_id res chain seq x y z
N ASN A 1 39.80 21.37 9.12
CA ASN A 1 39.17 20.22 8.45
C ASN A 1 38.33 20.70 7.30
N SER A 2 38.92 20.76 6.10
CA SER A 2 38.16 20.86 4.85
C SER A 2 37.18 19.68 4.82
N LYS A 3 35.88 19.96 4.80
CA LYS A 3 34.87 18.91 4.57
C LYS A 3 35.14 18.37 3.17
N VAL A 4 35.63 17.13 3.08
CA VAL A 4 35.70 16.38 1.83
C VAL A 4 34.28 16.34 1.26
N ASP A 5 34.11 16.78 0.02
CA ASP A 5 32.81 16.71 -0.65
C ASP A 5 32.54 15.24 -0.97
N PRO A 6 31.54 14.58 -0.35
CA PRO A 6 31.26 13.18 -0.58
C PRO A 6 30.75 12.90 -2.01
N THR A 7 30.49 13.95 -2.80
CA THR A 7 30.05 13.88 -4.20
C THR A 7 31.15 14.20 -5.22
N GLU A 8 32.40 14.37 -4.75
CA GLU A 8 33.55 14.61 -5.61
C GLU A 8 33.76 13.44 -6.58
N GLY A 9 33.77 13.73 -7.89
CA GLY A 9 33.91 12.73 -8.96
C GLY A 9 32.59 12.09 -9.45
N MET A 10 31.46 12.30 -8.77
CA MET A 10 30.16 11.82 -9.24
C MET A 10 29.63 12.69 -10.39
N ASN A 11 29.00 12.08 -11.38
CA ASN A 11 28.22 12.79 -12.41
C ASN A 11 26.91 13.36 -11.83
N LEU A 12 26.24 14.25 -12.56
CA LEU A 12 25.08 14.96 -12.03
C LEU A 12 23.90 14.02 -11.66
N ALA A 13 23.70 12.94 -12.42
CA ALA A 13 22.70 11.93 -12.11
C ALA A 13 23.01 11.19 -10.80
N GLU A 14 24.26 10.79 -10.61
CA GLU A 14 24.74 10.14 -9.39
C GLU A 14 24.64 11.06 -8.17
N ARG A 15 24.91 12.37 -8.34
CA ARG A 15 24.75 13.37 -7.27
C ARG A 15 23.31 13.52 -6.83
N ILE A 16 22.38 13.61 -7.78
CA ILE A 16 20.94 13.67 -7.51
C ILE A 16 20.50 12.39 -6.79
N HIS A 17 20.89 11.22 -7.29
CA HIS A 17 20.61 9.92 -6.66
C HIS A 17 21.15 9.88 -5.22
N TRP A 18 22.38 10.34 -5.01
CA TRP A 18 23.01 10.42 -3.69
C TRP A 18 22.26 11.37 -2.75
N GLN A 19 21.81 12.54 -3.22
CA GLN A 19 21.06 13.49 -2.40
C GLN A 19 19.72 12.93 -1.93
N VAL A 20 19.01 12.18 -2.80
CA VAL A 20 17.75 11.51 -2.45
C VAL A 20 18.00 10.47 -1.34
N LEU A 21 19.00 9.59 -1.50
CA LEU A 21 19.37 8.59 -0.49
C LEU A 21 19.80 9.20 0.84
N HIS A 22 20.57 10.29 0.79
CA HIS A 22 21.14 10.94 1.98
C HIS A 22 20.30 12.09 2.52
N ARG A 23 19.06 12.25 2.00
CA ARG A 23 18.04 13.16 2.53
C ARG A 23 18.50 14.62 2.50
N ARG A 24 19.21 15.01 1.44
CA ARG A 24 19.71 16.37 1.21
C ARG A 24 18.78 17.10 0.25
N LYS A 25 18.03 18.08 0.75
CA LYS A 25 17.09 18.89 -0.06
C LYS A 25 17.70 20.16 -0.64
N GLU A 26 18.91 20.52 -0.23
CA GLU A 26 19.57 21.77 -0.61
C GLU A 26 20.20 21.62 -2.00
N GLY A 27 19.84 22.53 -2.91
CA GLY A 27 20.41 22.56 -4.28
C GLY A 27 19.80 21.55 -5.26
N ILE A 28 18.89 20.68 -4.83
CA ILE A 28 18.27 19.66 -5.69
C ILE A 28 17.58 20.27 -6.92
N GLU A 29 16.90 21.41 -6.78
CA GLU A 29 16.20 22.12 -7.86
C GLU A 29 17.18 22.58 -8.95
N ALA A 30 18.31 23.18 -8.54
CA ALA A 30 19.34 23.64 -9.48
C ALA A 30 19.97 22.47 -10.25
N MET A 31 20.26 21.35 -9.57
CA MET A 31 20.79 20.16 -10.23
C MET A 31 19.78 19.53 -11.19
N ILE A 32 18.48 19.59 -10.88
CA ILE A 32 17.42 19.12 -11.78
C ILE A 32 17.35 19.98 -13.04
N SER A 33 17.45 21.30 -12.93
CA SER A 33 17.54 22.18 -14.11
C SER A 33 18.76 21.85 -14.97
N GLU A 34 19.92 21.69 -14.34
CA GLU A 34 21.18 21.43 -15.04
C GLU A 34 21.17 20.07 -15.77
N ILE A 35 20.66 19.00 -15.13
CA ILE A 35 20.63 17.67 -15.76
C ILE A 35 19.61 17.61 -16.90
N ILE A 36 18.50 18.34 -16.81
CA ILE A 36 17.53 18.42 -17.91
C ILE A 36 18.17 19.10 -19.13
N GLU A 37 18.92 20.18 -18.92
CA GLU A 37 19.63 20.87 -20.01
C GLU A 37 20.76 20.02 -20.62
N GLU A 38 21.47 19.25 -19.79
CA GLU A 38 22.49 18.29 -20.25
C GLU A 38 21.83 17.21 -21.11
N ARG A 39 20.78 16.56 -20.61
CA ARG A 39 20.06 15.49 -21.32
C ARG A 39 19.38 15.97 -22.60
N ALA A 40 18.79 17.16 -22.59
CA ALA A 40 18.19 17.75 -23.79
C ALA A 40 19.24 17.95 -24.90
N ARG A 41 20.45 18.41 -24.54
CA ARG A 41 21.58 18.57 -25.46
C ARG A 41 22.12 17.24 -25.96
N GLU A 42 22.30 16.26 -25.08
CA GLU A 42 22.81 14.92 -25.43
C GLU A 42 21.87 14.16 -26.36
N MET A 43 20.56 14.20 -26.07
CA MET A 43 19.55 13.44 -26.80
C MET A 43 19.02 14.16 -28.04
N GLY A 44 19.30 15.46 -28.18
CA GLY A 44 18.72 16.30 -29.25
C GLY A 44 17.21 16.51 -29.10
N ASN A 45 16.70 16.37 -27.88
CA ASN A 45 15.28 16.37 -27.56
C ASN A 45 14.84 17.68 -26.91
N THR A 46 13.52 17.86 -26.77
CA THR A 46 12.96 18.96 -25.99
C THR A 46 13.31 18.86 -24.50
N GLN A 47 13.28 19.98 -23.77
CA GLN A 47 13.45 19.97 -22.32
C GLN A 47 12.40 19.10 -21.61
N SER A 48 11.20 18.97 -22.19
CA SER A 48 10.12 18.12 -21.70
C SER A 48 10.46 16.63 -21.79
N GLU A 49 10.90 16.16 -22.95
CA GLU A 49 11.34 14.77 -23.13
C GLU A 49 12.58 14.44 -22.28
N ALA A 50 13.49 15.39 -22.13
CA ALA A 50 14.63 15.28 -21.23
C ALA A 50 14.19 15.19 -19.76
N ALA A 51 13.20 15.98 -19.33
CA ALA A 51 12.63 15.90 -17.98
C ALA A 51 11.99 14.53 -17.70
N VAL A 52 11.24 13.96 -18.66
CA VAL A 52 10.71 12.59 -18.56
C VAL A 52 11.84 11.57 -18.45
N ASN A 53 12.92 11.74 -19.23
CA ASN A 53 14.09 10.87 -19.14
C ASN A 53 14.75 10.93 -17.74
N VAL A 54 14.97 12.13 -17.20
CA VAL A 54 15.56 12.35 -15.87
C VAL A 54 14.70 11.73 -14.77
N LEU A 55 13.37 11.90 -14.86
CA LEU A 55 12.43 11.27 -13.92
C LEU A 55 12.62 9.73 -13.91
N ASN A 56 12.61 9.10 -15.08
CA ASN A 56 12.67 7.65 -15.22
C ASN A 56 14.04 7.03 -14.93
N THR A 57 15.12 7.74 -15.22
CA THR A 57 16.48 7.18 -15.17
C THR A 57 17.28 7.62 -13.94
N VAL A 58 16.86 8.67 -13.25
CA VAL A 58 17.58 9.21 -12.09
C VAL A 58 16.70 9.18 -10.84
N LEU A 59 15.57 9.89 -10.87
CA LEU A 59 14.75 10.07 -9.68
C LEU A 59 14.04 8.78 -9.23
N LEU A 60 13.44 8.06 -10.17
CA LEU A 60 12.73 6.81 -9.88
C LEU A 60 13.67 5.69 -9.41
N PRO A 61 14.85 5.47 -10.02
CA PRO A 61 15.85 4.55 -9.49
C PRO A 61 16.36 4.93 -8.10
N ALA A 62 16.54 6.22 -7.81
CA ALA A 62 16.93 6.68 -6.48
C ALA A 62 15.87 6.35 -5.41
N MET A 63 14.59 6.56 -5.73
CA MET A 63 13.50 6.23 -4.82
C MET A 63 13.32 4.71 -4.65
N LYS A 64 13.58 3.93 -5.71
CA LYS A 64 13.59 2.48 -5.63
C LYS A 64 14.69 1.98 -4.68
N ASP A 65 15.90 2.51 -4.78
CA ASP A 65 17.02 2.18 -3.89
C ASP A 65 16.69 2.51 -2.41
N VAL A 66 16.08 3.66 -2.15
CA VAL A 66 15.53 3.99 -0.81
C VAL A 66 14.54 2.92 -0.33
N GLY A 67 13.68 2.43 -1.21
CA GLY A 67 12.72 1.37 -0.90
C GLY A 67 13.36 0.00 -0.64
N ASP A 68 14.33 -0.38 -1.47
CA ASP A 68 15.07 -1.64 -1.33
C ASP A 68 15.84 -1.66 0.00
N ARG A 69 16.48 -0.53 0.38
CA ARG A 69 17.19 -0.38 1.65
C ARG A 69 16.27 -0.38 2.86
N PHE A 70 15.07 0.20 2.75
CA PHE A 70 14.05 0.06 3.78
C PHE A 70 13.56 -1.39 3.91
N GLY A 71 13.32 -2.07 2.80
CA GLY A 71 12.92 -3.48 2.77
C GLY A 71 13.97 -4.42 3.37
N ALA A 72 15.25 -4.08 3.22
CA ALA A 72 16.38 -4.78 3.83
C ALA A 72 16.60 -4.41 5.32
N GLY A 73 15.90 -3.41 5.84
CA GLY A 73 16.08 -2.92 7.22
C GLY A 73 17.29 -2.00 7.41
N GLU A 74 17.93 -1.53 6.33
CA GLU A 74 19.02 -0.55 6.37
C GLU A 74 18.53 0.88 6.63
N LEU A 75 17.28 1.17 6.25
CA LEU A 75 16.62 2.45 6.49
C LEU A 75 15.37 2.26 7.37
N ILE A 76 15.13 3.23 8.25
CA ILE A 76 13.90 3.34 9.04
C ILE A 76 12.89 4.27 8.37
N LEU A 77 11.61 4.12 8.71
CA LEU A 77 10.52 4.90 8.10
C LEU A 77 10.74 6.43 8.14
N PRO A 78 11.25 7.05 9.23
CA PRO A 78 11.57 8.48 9.23
C PRO A 78 12.54 8.91 8.12
N PHE A 79 13.53 8.07 7.78
CA PHE A 79 14.48 8.37 6.71
C PHE A 79 13.87 8.25 5.32
N VAL A 80 12.98 7.27 5.13
CA VAL A 80 12.19 7.15 3.89
C VAL A 80 11.33 8.39 3.67
N LEU A 81 10.68 8.90 4.72
CA LEU A 81 9.86 10.11 4.64
C LEU A 81 10.70 11.36 4.32
N GLN A 82 11.91 11.48 4.85
CA GLN A 82 12.82 12.57 4.50
C GLN A 82 13.33 12.47 3.06
N SER A 83 13.65 11.27 2.56
CA SER A 83 14.01 11.05 1.16
C SER A 83 12.84 11.36 0.24
N ALA A 84 11.61 11.02 0.64
CA ALA A 84 10.38 11.39 -0.03
C ALA A 84 10.18 12.92 -0.09
N GLU A 85 10.60 13.68 0.93
CA GLU A 85 10.55 15.15 0.90
C GLU A 85 11.52 15.73 -0.16
N VAL A 86 12.73 15.19 -0.26
CA VAL A 86 13.70 15.56 -1.32
C VAL A 86 13.13 15.22 -2.70
N MET A 87 12.59 14.01 -2.85
CA MET A 87 11.98 13.54 -4.09
C MET A 87 10.80 14.43 -4.51
N LYS A 88 9.90 14.76 -3.57
CA LYS A 88 8.77 15.67 -3.82
C LYS A 88 9.24 17.04 -4.32
N ARG A 89 10.31 17.58 -3.72
CA ARG A 89 10.89 18.86 -4.16
C ARG A 89 11.50 18.78 -5.56
N ALA A 90 12.23 17.70 -5.86
CA ALA A 90 12.82 17.46 -7.17
C ALA A 90 11.73 17.33 -8.25
N VAL A 91 10.69 16.54 -7.99
CA VAL A 91 9.56 16.34 -8.91
C VAL A 91 8.76 17.63 -9.11
N ALA A 92 8.45 18.37 -8.04
CA ALA A 92 7.73 19.64 -8.15
C ALA A 92 8.46 20.67 -9.02
N HIS A 93 9.80 20.64 -9.02
CA HIS A 93 10.61 21.50 -9.89
C HIS A 93 10.65 20.97 -11.33
N LEU A 94 10.81 19.65 -11.49
CA LEU A 94 10.80 18.96 -12.79
C LEU A 94 9.46 19.14 -13.52
N GLU A 95 8.35 19.21 -12.79
CA GLU A 95 7.01 19.49 -13.33
C GLU A 95 6.93 20.81 -14.10
N GLY A 96 7.79 21.80 -13.80
CA GLY A 96 7.87 23.05 -14.56
C GLY A 96 8.49 22.91 -15.96
N TYR A 97 9.24 21.82 -16.20
CA TYR A 97 9.91 21.52 -17.47
C TYR A 97 9.16 20.51 -18.32
N LEU A 98 8.27 19.74 -17.69
CA LEU A 98 7.28 19.01 -18.44
C LEU A 98 6.45 20.06 -19.19
N GLU A 99 6.39 19.95 -20.51
CA GLU A 99 5.20 20.47 -21.19
C GLU A 99 4.01 19.90 -20.43
N LYS A 100 2.90 20.64 -20.33
CA LYS A 100 1.64 20.05 -19.86
C LYS A 100 1.20 18.99 -20.86
N VAL A 101 1.93 17.88 -20.92
CA VAL A 101 1.43 16.59 -21.31
C VAL A 101 0.58 16.21 -20.11
N GLU A 102 -0.64 16.72 -20.09
CA GLU A 102 -1.68 16.08 -19.30
C GLU A 102 -1.58 14.57 -19.57
N GLY A 103 -1.13 13.80 -18.57
CA GLY A 103 -1.12 12.34 -18.66
C GLY A 103 0.21 11.60 -18.73
N TYR A 104 1.39 12.19 -18.45
CA TYR A 104 2.54 11.32 -18.14
C TYR A 104 2.34 10.65 -16.78
N THR A 105 1.99 9.37 -16.82
CA THR A 105 1.78 8.53 -15.64
C THR A 105 2.20 7.11 -15.96
N LYS A 106 2.87 6.43 -15.03
CA LYS A 106 3.11 4.99 -15.15
C LYS A 106 1.82 4.18 -15.02
N GLY A 107 0.78 4.77 -14.45
CA GLY A 107 -0.53 4.18 -14.26
C GLY A 107 -1.38 4.98 -13.27
N LYS A 108 -2.69 4.84 -13.40
CA LYS A 108 -3.69 5.51 -12.57
C LYS A 108 -4.23 4.55 -11.52
N ILE A 109 -4.11 4.91 -10.25
CA ILE A 109 -4.53 4.04 -9.14
C ILE A 109 -5.62 4.73 -8.33
N VAL A 110 -6.74 4.05 -8.09
CA VAL A 110 -7.74 4.52 -7.11
C VAL A 110 -7.44 3.87 -5.76
N LEU A 111 -7.19 4.69 -4.74
CA LEU A 111 -6.96 4.22 -3.37
C LEU A 111 -8.10 4.64 -2.45
N ALA A 112 -8.56 3.72 -1.60
CA ALA A 112 -9.61 4.01 -0.62
C ALA A 112 -9.48 3.17 0.64
N THR A 113 -9.79 3.77 1.79
CA THR A 113 -10.13 2.99 3.00
C THR A 113 -11.62 2.65 2.91
N VAL A 114 -11.94 1.36 3.07
CA VAL A 114 -13.29 0.83 2.87
C VAL A 114 -14.33 1.45 3.80
N PHE A 115 -15.60 1.36 3.42
CA PHE A 115 -16.72 1.86 4.20
C PHE A 115 -16.72 1.31 5.64
N GLY A 116 -16.99 2.20 6.60
CA GLY A 116 -16.98 1.90 8.03
C GLY A 116 -15.60 1.87 8.69
N ASP A 117 -14.52 2.07 7.94
CA ASP A 117 -13.16 2.12 8.46
C ASP A 117 -12.57 3.53 8.35
N VAL A 118 -11.97 4.02 9.44
CA VAL A 118 -11.43 5.39 9.58
C VAL A 118 -9.90 5.44 9.55
N HIS A 119 -9.24 4.29 9.54
CA HIS A 119 -7.79 4.21 9.65
C HIS A 119 -7.16 4.41 8.27
N ASP A 120 -6.40 5.49 8.11
CA ASP A 120 -5.86 5.93 6.82
C ASP A 120 -4.34 6.16 6.82
N ILE A 121 -3.65 5.98 7.95
CA ILE A 121 -2.19 6.18 8.06
C ILE A 121 -1.44 5.32 7.04
N GLY A 122 -1.70 4.00 7.03
CA GLY A 122 -1.05 3.08 6.09
C GLY A 122 -1.40 3.40 4.63
N LYS A 123 -2.65 3.77 4.33
CA LYS A 123 -3.08 4.19 2.99
C LYS A 123 -2.33 5.46 2.53
N ASN A 124 -2.17 6.45 3.40
CA ASN A 124 -1.48 7.70 3.08
C ASN A 124 0.01 7.46 2.79
N LEU A 125 0.63 6.51 3.50
CA LEU A 125 1.98 6.06 3.19
C LEU A 125 2.04 5.43 1.78
N VAL A 126 1.13 4.50 1.46
CA VAL A 126 1.04 3.89 0.12
C VAL A 126 0.85 4.96 -0.96
N ASN A 127 -0.07 5.91 -0.75
CA ASN A 127 -0.30 7.03 -1.67
C ASN A 127 1.00 7.83 -1.93
N THR A 128 1.71 8.18 -0.86
CA THR A 128 2.98 8.92 -0.95
C THR A 128 4.03 8.12 -1.73
N ILE A 129 4.17 6.81 -1.44
CA ILE A 129 5.14 5.95 -2.13
C ILE A 129 4.80 5.81 -3.62
N LEU A 130 3.54 5.55 -3.97
CA LEU A 130 3.14 5.41 -5.38
C LEU A 130 3.28 6.71 -6.16
N SER A 131 2.84 7.84 -5.59
CA SER A 131 2.97 9.16 -6.20
C SER A 131 4.45 9.51 -6.45
N ASN A 132 5.31 9.24 -5.47
CA ASN A 132 6.76 9.44 -5.61
C ASN A 132 7.40 8.49 -6.64
N ASN A 133 6.74 7.40 -7.00
CA ASN A 133 7.21 6.45 -8.00
C ASN A 133 6.60 6.66 -9.41
N GLY A 134 5.94 7.80 -9.63
CA GLY A 134 5.45 8.22 -10.94
C GLY A 134 4.06 7.71 -11.30
N TYR A 135 3.29 7.24 -10.31
CA TYR A 135 1.88 6.87 -10.48
C TYR A 135 0.96 8.05 -10.19
N THR A 136 -0.16 8.14 -10.91
CA THR A 136 -1.23 9.08 -10.59
C THR A 136 -2.19 8.42 -9.61
N VAL A 137 -2.21 8.90 -8.37
CA VAL A 137 -3.03 8.30 -7.31
C VAL A 137 -4.28 9.16 -7.04
N TYR A 138 -5.45 8.56 -7.19
CA TYR A 138 -6.73 9.11 -6.81
C TYR A 138 -7.12 8.56 -5.44
N ASP A 139 -6.71 9.28 -4.39
CA ASP A 139 -7.02 8.93 -3.01
C ASP A 139 -8.43 9.45 -2.62
N LEU A 140 -9.35 8.52 -2.40
CA LEU A 140 -10.74 8.81 -2.02
C LEU A 140 -10.92 9.03 -0.51
N GLY A 141 -9.86 8.88 0.28
CA GLY A 141 -9.90 9.04 1.73
C GLY A 141 -10.44 7.80 2.43
N LYS A 142 -11.25 8.03 3.48
CA LYS A 142 -11.72 7.00 4.41
C LYS A 142 -13.23 6.91 4.49
N GLN A 143 -13.72 5.77 5.00
CA GLN A 143 -15.14 5.42 5.00
C GLN A 143 -15.79 5.50 3.61
N VAL A 144 -15.06 5.10 2.57
CA VAL A 144 -15.51 5.32 1.19
C VAL A 144 -16.53 4.23 0.80
N PRO A 145 -17.74 4.60 0.34
CA PRO A 145 -18.72 3.64 -0.17
C PRO A 145 -18.21 2.90 -1.42
N LEU A 146 -18.62 1.64 -1.58
CA LEU A 146 -18.17 0.80 -2.69
C LEU A 146 -18.45 1.43 -4.06
N ASN A 147 -19.66 1.94 -4.28
CA ASN A 147 -20.03 2.53 -5.57
C ASN A 147 -19.14 3.72 -5.92
N THR A 148 -18.80 4.58 -4.96
CA THR A 148 -17.89 5.71 -5.17
C THR A 148 -16.51 5.27 -5.65
N ILE A 149 -15.99 4.15 -5.13
CA ILE A 149 -14.71 3.57 -5.57
C ILE A 149 -14.79 3.13 -7.02
N LEU A 150 -15.86 2.39 -7.37
CA LEU A 150 -16.05 1.87 -8.72
C LEU A 150 -16.30 2.98 -9.73
N ASP A 151 -17.17 3.93 -9.40
CA ASP A 151 -17.51 5.07 -10.25
C ASP A 151 -16.25 5.90 -10.53
N LYS A 152 -15.42 6.14 -9.50
CA LYS A 152 -14.15 6.85 -9.72
C LYS A 152 -13.19 6.05 -10.59
N ALA A 153 -13.06 4.73 -10.38
CA ALA A 153 -12.19 3.87 -11.17
C ALA A 153 -12.58 3.88 -12.66
N ILE A 154 -13.87 3.90 -12.96
CA ILE A 154 -14.40 4.05 -14.32
C ILE A 154 -14.11 5.46 -14.85
N GLU A 155 -14.46 6.50 -14.10
CA GLU A 155 -14.29 7.91 -14.49
C GLU A 155 -12.85 8.22 -14.93
N VAL A 156 -11.86 7.74 -14.18
CA VAL A 156 -10.45 8.04 -14.43
C VAL A 156 -9.76 7.03 -15.35
N ASN A 157 -10.44 5.93 -15.71
CA ASN A 157 -9.86 4.74 -16.34
C ASN A 157 -8.66 4.23 -15.54
N ALA A 158 -8.91 3.81 -14.30
CA ALA A 158 -7.86 3.32 -13.41
C ALA A 158 -7.23 2.02 -13.92
N ASP A 159 -5.93 1.86 -13.71
CA ASP A 159 -5.18 0.64 -13.98
C ASP A 159 -5.30 -0.39 -12.84
N ALA A 160 -5.49 0.07 -11.60
CA ALA A 160 -5.79 -0.79 -10.45
C ALA A 160 -6.58 -0.06 -9.35
N ILE A 161 -7.24 -0.84 -8.50
CA ILE A 161 -7.94 -0.37 -7.29
C ILE A 161 -7.21 -0.90 -6.06
N GLY A 162 -6.80 -0.02 -5.15
CA GLY A 162 -6.23 -0.38 -3.86
C GLY A 162 -7.21 -0.14 -2.70
N LEU A 163 -7.44 -1.17 -1.90
CA LEU A 163 -8.34 -1.15 -0.74
C LEU A 163 -7.57 -1.34 0.56
N SER A 164 -7.84 -0.49 1.54
CA SER A 164 -7.28 -0.59 2.89
C SER A 164 -8.38 -0.89 3.92
N ALA A 165 -8.09 -1.80 4.85
CA ALA A 165 -8.90 -2.05 6.05
C ALA A 165 -8.02 -2.41 7.25
N LEU A 166 -8.31 -1.83 8.41
CA LEU A 166 -7.65 -2.16 9.68
C LEU A 166 -8.48 -3.15 10.50
N LEU A 167 -9.81 -3.08 10.42
CA LEU A 167 -10.70 -3.92 11.24
C LEU A 167 -11.16 -5.17 10.47
N VAL A 168 -11.29 -6.29 11.19
CA VAL A 168 -11.82 -7.54 10.60
C VAL A 168 -13.26 -7.35 10.14
N SER A 169 -14.07 -6.55 10.87
CA SER A 169 -15.45 -6.25 10.51
C SER A 169 -15.56 -5.48 9.19
N THR A 170 -14.67 -4.52 8.96
CA THR A 170 -14.66 -3.67 7.76
C THR A 170 -14.01 -4.38 6.56
N SER A 171 -13.09 -5.32 6.79
CA SER A 171 -12.48 -6.13 5.72
C SER A 171 -13.52 -6.79 4.79
N LYS A 172 -14.72 -7.12 5.30
CA LYS A 172 -15.83 -7.73 4.53
C LYS A 172 -16.27 -6.89 3.33
N GLN A 173 -15.95 -5.60 3.28
CA GLN A 173 -16.18 -4.75 2.11
C GLN A 173 -15.32 -5.15 0.89
N MET A 174 -14.13 -5.71 1.11
CA MET A 174 -13.22 -6.13 0.03
C MET A 174 -13.80 -7.24 -0.87
N PRO A 175 -14.32 -8.38 -0.36
CA PRO A 175 -14.96 -9.38 -1.21
C PRO A 175 -16.25 -8.88 -1.86
N LEU A 176 -16.96 -7.92 -1.24
CA LEU A 176 -18.12 -7.28 -1.88
C LEU A 176 -17.68 -6.48 -3.11
N CYS A 177 -16.54 -5.79 -3.04
CA CYS A 177 -15.95 -5.10 -4.18
C CYS A 177 -15.63 -6.06 -5.34
N VAL A 178 -14.94 -7.15 -5.06
CA VAL A 178 -14.57 -8.15 -6.08
C VAL A 178 -15.82 -8.76 -6.74
N LYS A 179 -16.85 -9.08 -5.95
CA LYS A 179 -18.12 -9.59 -6.48
C LYS A 179 -18.83 -8.57 -7.37
N GLU A 180 -18.83 -7.29 -6.99
CA GLU A 180 -19.48 -6.24 -7.76
C GLU A 180 -18.72 -5.93 -9.06
N LEU A 181 -17.39 -5.93 -9.03
CA LEU A 181 -16.55 -5.85 -10.22
C LEU A 181 -16.87 -6.97 -11.22
N TYR A 182 -16.92 -8.22 -10.73
CA TYR A 182 -17.28 -9.37 -11.55
C TYR A 182 -18.70 -9.25 -12.12
N LYS A 183 -19.68 -8.89 -11.29
CA LYS A 183 -21.08 -8.73 -11.70
C LYS A 183 -21.27 -7.65 -12.78
N ARG A 184 -20.49 -6.56 -12.70
CA ARG A 184 -20.52 -5.45 -13.67
C ARG A 184 -19.61 -5.67 -14.87
N GLY A 185 -18.83 -6.77 -14.91
CA GLY A 185 -17.85 -7.01 -15.96
C GLY A 185 -16.73 -5.96 -16.01
N LEU A 186 -16.40 -5.36 -14.87
CA LEU A 186 -15.32 -4.38 -14.77
C LEU A 186 -13.98 -5.10 -14.62
N ASN A 187 -12.95 -4.54 -15.25
CA ASN A 187 -11.70 -5.25 -15.52
C ASN A 187 -10.49 -4.79 -14.67
N PHE A 188 -10.76 -4.23 -13.51
CA PHE A 188 -9.74 -3.63 -12.66
C PHE A 188 -9.12 -4.69 -11.73
N PRO A 189 -7.79 -4.90 -11.74
CA PRO A 189 -7.12 -5.68 -10.70
C PRO A 189 -7.29 -5.00 -9.34
N VAL A 190 -7.48 -5.80 -8.29
CA VAL A 190 -7.71 -5.30 -6.93
C VAL A 190 -6.52 -5.63 -6.05
N ILE A 191 -5.99 -4.63 -5.35
CA ILE A 191 -4.92 -4.78 -4.37
C ILE A 191 -5.53 -4.54 -2.99
N VAL A 192 -5.35 -5.49 -2.07
CA VAL A 192 -5.86 -5.41 -0.70
C VAL A 192 -4.70 -5.35 0.29
N GLY A 193 -4.85 -4.51 1.32
CA GLY A 193 -3.89 -4.39 2.39
C GLY A 193 -4.50 -3.82 3.67
N GLY A 194 -3.64 -3.58 4.66
CA GLY A 194 -4.03 -3.14 5.99
C GLY A 194 -3.90 -4.24 7.04
N ALA A 195 -3.87 -3.85 8.32
CA ALA A 195 -3.42 -4.73 9.42
C ALA A 195 -4.30 -5.98 9.64
N ALA A 196 -5.59 -5.92 9.29
CA ALA A 196 -6.48 -7.08 9.39
C ALA A 196 -6.34 -8.06 8.21
N ILE A 197 -5.58 -7.72 7.18
CA ILE A 197 -5.51 -8.48 5.93
C ILE A 197 -4.23 -9.31 5.90
N ASN A 198 -4.32 -10.50 5.30
CA ASN A 198 -3.17 -11.36 5.06
C ASN A 198 -3.27 -12.05 3.70
N ARG A 199 -2.20 -12.74 3.29
CA ARG A 199 -2.12 -13.42 1.98
C ARG A 199 -3.22 -14.46 1.78
N SER A 200 -3.54 -15.24 2.82
CA SER A 200 -4.63 -16.24 2.76
C SER A 200 -5.99 -15.59 2.55
N TYR A 201 -6.21 -14.42 3.16
CA TYR A 201 -7.41 -13.63 2.96
C TYR A 201 -7.51 -13.15 1.50
N GLY A 202 -6.45 -12.55 0.94
CA GLY A 202 -6.42 -12.10 -0.46
C GLY A 202 -6.72 -13.23 -1.45
N ARG A 203 -6.06 -14.38 -1.30
CA ARG A 203 -6.29 -15.58 -2.13
C ARG A 203 -7.71 -16.12 -1.99
N ARG A 204 -8.32 -16.02 -0.81
CA ARG A 204 -9.69 -16.46 -0.58
C ARG A 204 -10.70 -15.56 -1.29
N ILE A 205 -10.53 -14.24 -1.23
CA ILE A 205 -11.49 -13.29 -1.81
C ILE A 205 -11.36 -13.13 -3.33
N LEU A 206 -10.29 -13.69 -3.93
CA LEU A 206 -10.16 -13.86 -5.38
C LEU A 206 -11.35 -14.61 -5.99
N PHE A 207 -11.96 -15.53 -5.23
CA PHE A 207 -13.07 -16.34 -5.70
C PHE A 207 -14.41 -15.66 -5.41
N VAL A 208 -15.21 -15.48 -6.45
CA VAL A 208 -16.53 -14.80 -6.38
C VAL A 208 -17.68 -15.72 -5.99
N ASP A 209 -17.46 -17.03 -6.03
CA ASP A 209 -18.46 -18.03 -5.66
C ASP A 209 -18.79 -18.01 -4.15
N GLU A 210 -19.80 -18.80 -3.77
CA GLU A 210 -20.29 -18.88 -2.39
C GLU A 210 -19.31 -19.58 -1.42
N GLN A 211 -18.17 -20.06 -1.90
CA GLN A 211 -17.15 -20.76 -1.12
C GLN A 211 -17.68 -21.99 -0.36
N THR A 212 -18.78 -22.59 -0.85
CA THR A 212 -19.30 -23.87 -0.37
C THR A 212 -18.45 -25.03 -0.87
N ALA A 213 -18.52 -26.17 -0.18
CA ALA A 213 -17.73 -27.35 -0.54
C ALA A 213 -18.03 -27.85 -1.96
N ASP A 214 -19.24 -27.64 -2.46
CA ASP A 214 -19.69 -28.16 -3.75
C ASP A 214 -19.62 -27.12 -4.89
N ALA A 215 -19.38 -25.85 -4.57
CA ALA A 215 -19.26 -24.80 -5.58
C ALA A 215 -17.97 -24.95 -6.39
N LYS A 216 -18.12 -24.89 -7.72
CA LYS A 216 -16.99 -24.78 -8.65
C LYS A 216 -16.27 -23.44 -8.40
N PRO A 217 -14.95 -23.44 -8.18
CA PRO A 217 -14.20 -22.20 -7.99
C PRO A 217 -14.32 -21.28 -9.21
N VAL A 218 -14.81 -20.06 -9.00
CA VAL A 218 -14.84 -19.02 -10.04
C VAL A 218 -13.91 -17.89 -9.62
N PRO A 219 -12.68 -17.81 -10.17
CA PRO A 219 -11.77 -16.72 -9.89
C PRO A 219 -12.23 -15.44 -10.61
N TYR A 220 -12.02 -14.30 -9.97
CA TYR A 220 -12.09 -13.01 -10.65
C TYR A 220 -10.89 -12.88 -11.61
N GLU A 221 -11.17 -12.72 -12.90
CA GLU A 221 -10.19 -12.86 -13.99
C GLU A 221 -9.02 -11.88 -13.87
N HIS A 222 -9.26 -10.66 -13.40
CA HIS A 222 -8.23 -9.61 -13.30
C HIS A 222 -7.40 -9.69 -12.02
N GLY A 223 -7.72 -10.63 -11.13
CA GLY A 223 -6.92 -10.94 -9.97
C GLY A 223 -7.17 -10.05 -8.75
N VAL A 224 -6.79 -10.61 -7.60
CA VAL A 224 -6.81 -9.95 -6.30
C VAL A 224 -5.47 -10.22 -5.64
N PHE A 225 -4.77 -9.16 -5.30
CA PHE A 225 -3.40 -9.17 -4.84
C PHE A 225 -3.35 -8.68 -3.40
N TYR A 226 -2.56 -9.34 -2.56
CA TYR A 226 -2.31 -8.88 -1.20
C TYR A 226 -0.95 -8.20 -1.13
N ALA A 227 -0.92 -6.98 -0.60
CA ALA A 227 0.29 -6.25 -0.27
C ALA A 227 0.42 -6.15 1.25
N ARG A 228 1.52 -6.64 1.82
CA ARG A 228 1.81 -6.54 3.25
C ARG A 228 2.15 -5.11 3.66
N ASP A 229 2.88 -4.39 2.81
CA ASP A 229 3.39 -3.06 3.05
C ASP A 229 3.36 -2.23 1.74
N ALA A 230 3.74 -0.95 1.82
CA ALA A 230 3.69 -0.03 0.69
C ALA A 230 4.65 -0.42 -0.45
N PHE A 231 5.76 -1.10 -0.13
CA PHE A 231 6.77 -1.48 -1.11
C PHE A 231 6.34 -2.73 -1.89
N GLU A 232 5.78 -3.74 -1.21
CA GLU A 232 5.14 -4.87 -1.90
C GLU A 232 3.97 -4.37 -2.77
N GLY A 233 3.24 -3.35 -2.30
CA GLY A 233 2.19 -2.68 -3.09
C GLY A 233 2.73 -2.03 -4.37
N LEU A 234 3.85 -1.31 -4.30
CA LEU A 234 4.53 -0.74 -5.46
C LEU A 234 5.00 -1.82 -6.44
N GLU A 235 5.62 -2.89 -5.95
CA GLU A 235 6.10 -3.99 -6.79
C GLU A 235 4.95 -4.69 -7.54
N ILE A 236 3.82 -4.93 -6.85
CA ILE A 236 2.61 -5.50 -7.46
C ILE A 236 2.11 -4.59 -8.58
N ILE A 237 2.04 -3.28 -8.34
CA ILE A 237 1.55 -2.33 -9.34
C ILE A 237 2.49 -2.27 -10.54
N ASP A 238 3.81 -2.19 -10.32
CA ASP A 238 4.80 -2.22 -11.40
C ASP A 238 4.62 -3.46 -12.30
N ARG A 239 4.38 -4.64 -11.72
CA ARG A 239 4.13 -5.87 -12.50
C ARG A 239 2.80 -5.84 -13.26
N LEU A 240 1.81 -5.11 -12.77
CA LEU A 240 0.50 -4.96 -13.40
C LEU A 240 0.50 -3.91 -14.51
N THR A 241 1.38 -2.90 -14.47
CA THR A 241 1.41 -1.77 -15.39
C THR A 241 2.53 -1.85 -16.44
N ASN A 242 3.67 -2.48 -16.14
CA ASN A 242 4.84 -2.46 -17.03
C ASN A 242 4.62 -3.12 -18.39
N SER A 243 4.10 -4.36 -18.43
CA SER A 243 3.81 -5.03 -19.70
C SER A 243 2.61 -5.97 -19.63
N PRO A 244 1.82 -6.10 -20.73
CA PRO A 244 0.68 -7.00 -20.77
C PRO A 244 1.04 -8.48 -20.51
N GLU A 245 2.20 -8.93 -20.98
CA GLU A 245 2.69 -10.30 -20.80
C GLU A 245 3.07 -10.58 -19.35
N GLN A 246 3.75 -9.63 -18.68
CA GLN A 246 4.07 -9.75 -17.25
C GLN A 246 2.80 -9.75 -16.42
N ARG A 247 1.84 -8.86 -16.72
CA ARG A 247 0.54 -8.82 -16.07
C ARG A 247 -0.21 -10.15 -16.20
N ALA A 248 -0.34 -10.69 -17.41
CA ALA A 248 -1.05 -11.94 -17.65
C ALA A 248 -0.39 -13.12 -16.90
N THR A 249 0.94 -13.23 -17.00
CA THR A 249 1.71 -14.25 -16.29
C THR A 249 1.52 -14.16 -14.78
N PHE A 250 1.56 -12.95 -14.24
CA PHE A 250 1.43 -12.71 -12.81
C PHE A 250 0.02 -13.03 -12.29
N ILE A 251 -1.02 -12.65 -13.03
CA ILE A 251 -2.41 -13.01 -12.72
C ILE A 251 -2.56 -14.54 -12.70
N GLN A 252 -2.04 -15.24 -13.71
CA GLN A 252 -2.12 -16.69 -13.79
C GLN A 252 -1.44 -17.36 -12.58
N GLN A 253 -0.24 -16.91 -12.22
CA GLN A 253 0.48 -17.41 -11.04
C GLN A 253 -0.36 -17.26 -9.76
N ILE A 254 -0.95 -16.09 -9.53
CA ILE A 254 -1.78 -15.84 -8.34
C ILE A 254 -3.03 -16.70 -8.33
N GLN A 255 -3.69 -16.90 -9.47
CA GLN A 255 -4.86 -17.77 -9.58
C GLN A 255 -4.51 -19.24 -9.27
N GLU A 256 -3.40 -19.74 -9.81
CA GLU A 256 -2.92 -21.11 -9.54
C GLU A 256 -2.58 -21.32 -8.07
N GLU A 257 -1.88 -20.37 -7.44
CA GLU A 257 -1.57 -20.41 -6.01
C GLU A 257 -2.82 -20.39 -5.15
N ALA A 258 -3.79 -19.53 -5.48
CA ALA A 258 -5.05 -19.43 -4.75
C ALA A 258 -5.88 -20.72 -4.88
N LEU A 259 -5.91 -21.34 -6.07
CA LEU A 259 -6.57 -22.62 -6.30
C LEU A 259 -5.92 -23.75 -5.49
N LYS A 260 -4.57 -23.83 -5.50
CA LYS A 260 -3.82 -24.79 -4.68
C LYS A 260 -4.15 -24.64 -3.20
N GLU A 261 -4.19 -23.40 -2.68
CA GLU A 261 -4.52 -23.15 -1.27
C GLU A 261 -5.96 -23.55 -0.92
N ARG A 262 -6.92 -23.22 -1.80
CA ARG A 262 -8.33 -23.59 -1.63
C ARG A 262 -8.52 -25.11 -1.58
N LEU A 263 -7.84 -25.84 -2.47
CA LEU A 263 -7.90 -27.31 -2.51
C LEU A 263 -7.24 -27.95 -1.27
N LYS A 264 -6.11 -27.40 -0.79
CA LYS A 264 -5.45 -27.85 0.44
C LYS A 264 -6.34 -27.71 1.67
N LYS A 265 -7.11 -26.61 1.78
CA LYS A 265 -8.10 -26.45 2.87
C LYS A 265 -9.20 -27.50 2.78
N LYS A 266 -9.66 -27.84 1.56
CA LYS A 266 -10.62 -28.92 1.33
C LYS A 266 -10.16 -30.28 1.86
N THR A 267 -8.86 -30.59 1.75
CA THR A 267 -8.28 -31.85 2.27
C THR A 267 -7.88 -31.77 3.74
N GLY A 268 -7.63 -30.55 4.27
CA GLY A 268 -7.16 -30.31 5.64
C GLY A 268 -8.24 -30.08 6.68
N THR A 269 -9.51 -29.94 6.28
CA THR A 269 -10.64 -29.81 7.20
C THR A 269 -11.64 -30.94 6.99
N ALA A 270 -11.28 -32.16 7.41
CA ALA A 270 -12.26 -32.97 8.10
C ALA A 270 -12.55 -32.21 9.40
N GLY A 271 -13.59 -31.39 9.39
CA GLY A 271 -14.04 -30.70 10.59
C GLY A 271 -14.20 -31.75 11.68
N VAL A 272 -13.53 -31.53 12.81
CA VAL A 272 -13.93 -32.22 14.04
C VAL A 272 -15.42 -31.97 14.15
N PRO A 273 -16.29 -33.01 14.13
CA PRO A 273 -17.70 -32.78 14.33
C PRO A 273 -17.81 -32.05 15.65
N THR A 274 -18.54 -30.94 15.68
CA THR A 274 -19.05 -30.36 16.92
C THR A 274 -20.08 -31.32 17.50
N SER A 275 -19.66 -32.54 17.84
CA SER A 275 -20.32 -33.36 18.83
C SER A 275 -20.02 -32.71 20.16
N ASN A 276 -21.09 -32.30 20.84
CA ASN A 276 -21.14 -31.77 22.18
C ASN A 276 -21.07 -30.24 22.22
N THR A 277 -22.23 -29.61 21.96
CA THR A 277 -22.77 -28.59 22.87
C THR A 277 -22.91 -29.19 24.27
N GLU A 278 -21.80 -29.56 24.89
CA GLU A 278 -21.72 -29.60 26.34
C GLU A 278 -21.71 -28.13 26.77
N GLU A 279 -22.70 -27.77 27.59
CA GLU A 279 -22.66 -26.57 28.40
C GLU A 279 -21.23 -26.41 28.92
N HIS A 280 -20.58 -25.30 28.60
CA HIS A 280 -19.25 -24.96 29.12
C HIS A 280 -19.34 -24.85 30.65
N THR A 281 -19.32 -25.98 31.33
CA THR A 281 -19.04 -26.07 32.75
C THR A 281 -17.57 -25.71 32.87
N PRO A 282 -17.22 -24.62 33.58
CA PRO A 282 -15.83 -24.28 33.80
C PRO A 282 -15.13 -25.50 34.40
N SER A 283 -13.93 -25.79 33.91
CA SER A 283 -13.17 -26.98 34.31
C SER A 283 -13.17 -27.12 35.84
N LEU A 284 -13.66 -28.25 36.36
CA LEU A 284 -13.74 -28.58 37.80
C LEU A 284 -12.38 -28.43 38.54
N SER A 285 -11.27 -28.26 37.81
CA SER A 285 -9.92 -27.99 38.30
C SER A 285 -9.69 -26.56 38.81
N VAL A 286 -10.55 -25.59 38.47
CA VAL A 286 -10.41 -24.21 38.94
C VAL A 286 -11.25 -24.03 40.20
N LYS A 287 -10.59 -24.02 41.36
CA LYS A 287 -11.26 -23.69 42.64
C LYS A 287 -11.84 -22.27 42.55
N PRO A 288 -13.14 -22.07 42.88
CA PRO A 288 -13.71 -20.74 42.94
C PRO A 288 -12.88 -19.84 43.86
N ALA A 289 -12.62 -18.60 43.43
CA ALA A 289 -11.94 -17.63 44.28
C ALA A 289 -12.75 -17.41 45.57
N LEU A 290 -12.08 -17.52 46.73
CA LEU A 290 -12.71 -17.42 48.05
C LEU A 290 -13.34 -16.04 48.30
N SER A 291 -12.81 -15.00 47.67
CA SER A 291 -13.37 -13.65 47.68
C SER A 291 -13.09 -12.96 46.35
N LEU A 292 -14.14 -12.42 45.73
CA LEU A 292 -14.00 -11.56 44.57
C LEU A 292 -13.80 -10.12 45.06
N PRO A 293 -12.78 -9.40 44.57
CA PRO A 293 -12.62 -7.99 44.91
C PRO A 293 -13.85 -7.21 44.42
N LYS A 294 -14.40 -6.36 45.28
CA LYS A 294 -15.49 -5.46 44.90
C LYS A 294 -14.89 -4.26 44.16
N PRO A 295 -15.34 -3.94 42.94
CA PRO A 295 -14.86 -2.76 42.23
C PRO A 295 -15.27 -1.49 43.00
N PRO A 296 -14.46 -0.43 42.93
CA PRO A 296 -14.70 0.81 43.66
C PRO A 296 -15.96 1.55 43.20
N PHE A 297 -16.45 1.26 41.99
CA PHE A 297 -17.73 1.76 41.47
C PHE A 297 -18.34 0.76 40.48
N TRP A 298 -19.63 0.94 40.22
CA TRP A 298 -20.39 0.22 39.21
C TRP A 298 -21.03 1.21 38.24
N GLY A 299 -21.24 0.78 36.99
CA GLY A 299 -21.83 1.62 35.95
C GLY A 299 -20.82 2.53 35.23
N PRO A 300 -21.23 3.18 34.13
CA PRO A 300 -20.36 4.06 33.36
C PRO A 300 -20.12 5.38 34.11
N ARG A 301 -18.88 5.89 34.03
CA ARG A 301 -18.50 7.22 34.53
C ARG A 301 -17.75 7.96 33.43
N VAL A 302 -18.17 9.19 33.14
CA VAL A 302 -17.43 10.10 32.25
C VAL A 302 -16.31 10.74 33.08
N LEU A 303 -15.10 10.76 32.53
CA LEU A 303 -13.96 11.44 33.15
C LEU A 303 -13.90 12.85 32.57
N ASP A 304 -13.99 13.87 33.43
CA ASP A 304 -14.10 15.26 32.99
C ASP A 304 -12.76 15.87 32.54
N ARG A 305 -11.64 15.26 32.95
CA ARG A 305 -10.29 15.68 32.53
C ARG A 305 -9.34 14.49 32.49
N ILE A 306 -8.75 14.27 31.32
CA ILE A 306 -7.53 13.49 31.13
C ILE A 306 -6.56 14.44 30.41
N GLY A 307 -5.54 14.91 31.12
CA GLY A 307 -4.51 15.79 30.55
C GLY A 307 -3.47 14.99 29.76
N ILE A 308 -2.73 15.66 28.87
CA ILE A 308 -1.63 15.00 28.15
C ILE A 308 -0.50 14.61 29.12
N GLU A 309 -0.34 15.39 30.20
CA GLU A 309 0.57 15.14 31.31
C GLU A 309 0.25 13.84 32.07
N ASP A 310 -1.02 13.42 32.11
CA ASP A 310 -1.47 12.18 32.75
C ASP A 310 -1.24 10.97 31.85
N VAL A 311 -1.32 11.17 30.52
CA VAL A 311 -1.17 10.12 29.51
C VAL A 311 0.29 9.87 29.16
N ALA A 312 1.13 10.90 29.15
CA ALA A 312 2.54 10.81 28.76
C ALA A 312 3.34 9.72 29.51
N PRO A 313 3.18 9.54 30.84
CA PRO A 313 3.85 8.47 31.58
C PRO A 313 3.36 7.06 31.22
N CYS A 314 2.16 6.94 30.64
CA CYS A 314 1.55 5.68 30.24
C CYS A 314 1.79 5.34 28.76
N MET A 315 2.49 6.20 28.00
CA MET A 315 2.78 5.95 26.59
C MET A 315 3.80 4.81 26.47
N ASP A 316 3.45 3.80 25.68
CA ASP A 316 4.41 2.78 25.28
C ASP A 316 5.35 3.33 24.20
N LEU A 317 6.53 3.75 24.64
CA LEU A 317 7.55 4.34 23.78
C LEU A 317 8.16 3.35 22.78
N ASN A 318 7.93 2.04 22.92
CA ASN A 318 8.43 1.06 21.96
C ASN A 318 7.53 0.93 20.73
N THR A 319 6.26 1.35 20.85
CA THR A 319 5.24 1.20 19.79
C THR A 319 5.00 2.51 19.02
N LEU A 320 5.52 3.64 19.52
CA LEU A 320 5.53 4.96 18.86
C LEU A 320 6.67 5.11 17.85
#